data_AF-A0A0B8P5M1-F1
#
_entry.id   AF-A0A0B8P5M1-F1
#
_cell.length_a   1.000
_cell.length_b   1.000
_cell.length_c   1.000
_cell.angle_alpha   90.00
_cell.angle_beta   90.00
_cell.angle_gamma   90.00
#
_symmetry.space_group_name_H-M   'P 1'
#
loop_
_entity.id
_entity.type
_entity.pdbx_description
1 polymer ?
#
loop_
_entity_poly.entity_id
_entity_poly.type
_entity_poly.pdbx_seq_one_letter_code
_entity_poly.pdbx_strand_id
1 'polypeptide(L)'
;MTQQSSIAPLETQAEHAQSQDDYYQAWLSKHKTLIPGMQAAVLYLPIKAELVPVARFKPEHTNFPELNQLITDNRQATAPMVTRLAAISPDGEAFGLLYPVLDTQNQLIAFAAFAVEVSSQEQLTQALTLLQWSAAGIEVTEQQLRADKLAREQESYAKRVEILARVLSESSYGASAVRMVTELAVLLNCDRVSLGEYQKKRSRLKHLSHSAQFGKKMNHVRLIERVMDECIDQGKIVRFPDSDAESEAIIQAHGNLSSSQGILDSFLFLFICVARFMAL
;
A
#
# COMPACT_ATOMS: atom_id res chain seq x y z
N MET A 1 9.46 -30.22 7.14
CA MET A 1 8.16 -29.62 6.79
C MET A 1 8.31 -28.11 6.95
N THR A 2 8.69 -27.47 5.85
CA THR A 2 8.98 -26.04 5.74
C THR A 2 7.67 -25.31 5.47
N GLN A 3 7.15 -24.59 6.47
CA GLN A 3 6.05 -23.64 6.25
C GLN A 3 6.66 -22.28 5.87
N GLN A 4 6.44 -21.90 4.62
CA GLN A 4 6.66 -20.55 4.10
C GLN A 4 5.68 -19.61 4.81
N SER A 5 6.19 -18.70 5.64
CA SER A 5 5.42 -17.58 6.16
C SER A 5 5.64 -16.37 5.24
N SER A 6 4.67 -16.15 4.36
CA SER A 6 4.64 -15.05 3.39
C SER A 6 4.55 -13.71 4.12
N ILE A 7 5.62 -12.92 4.06
CA ILE A 7 5.53 -11.47 4.24
C ILE A 7 4.98 -10.97 2.91
N ALA A 8 3.78 -10.39 2.89
CA ALA A 8 3.27 -9.70 1.69
C ALA A 8 4.27 -8.59 1.32
N PRO A 9 5.04 -8.71 0.21
CA PRO A 9 6.01 -7.69 -0.16
C PRO A 9 5.27 -6.43 -0.64
N LEU A 10 6.01 -5.32 -0.81
CA LEU A 10 5.52 -4.16 -1.56
C LEU A 10 4.96 -4.56 -2.95
N GLU A 11 5.46 -5.66 -3.52
CA GLU A 11 4.91 -6.33 -4.70
C GLU A 11 3.45 -6.74 -4.52
N THR A 12 3.04 -7.30 -3.37
CA THR A 12 1.64 -7.65 -3.10
C THR A 12 0.74 -6.40 -3.02
N GLN A 13 1.22 -5.27 -2.53
CA GLN A 13 0.44 -4.03 -2.55
C GLN A 13 0.30 -3.44 -3.97
N ALA A 14 1.37 -3.49 -4.77
CA ALA A 14 1.33 -3.07 -6.17
C ALA A 14 0.51 -4.02 -7.05
N GLU A 15 0.62 -5.33 -6.84
CA GLU A 15 -0.18 -6.37 -7.49
C GLU A 15 -1.65 -6.28 -7.07
N HIS A 16 -1.95 -5.99 -5.81
CA HIS A 16 -3.33 -5.74 -5.36
C HIS A 16 -3.89 -4.45 -5.96
N ALA A 17 -3.10 -3.37 -6.03
CA ALA A 17 -3.52 -2.12 -6.67
C ALA A 17 -3.77 -2.33 -8.18
N GLN A 18 -2.88 -3.07 -8.87
CA GLN A 18 -3.04 -3.41 -10.28
C GLN A 18 -4.24 -4.33 -10.52
N SER A 19 -4.42 -5.35 -9.69
CA SER A 19 -5.57 -6.27 -9.72
C SER A 19 -6.90 -5.57 -9.42
N GLN A 20 -6.86 -4.53 -8.59
CA GLN A 20 -8.00 -3.68 -8.25
C GLN A 20 -8.37 -2.74 -9.40
N ASP A 21 -7.39 -2.09 -10.04
CA ASP A 21 -7.62 -1.31 -11.26
C ASP A 21 -8.18 -2.19 -12.40
N ASP A 22 -7.70 -3.43 -12.52
CA ASP A 22 -8.21 -4.42 -13.46
C ASP A 22 -9.69 -4.77 -13.17
N TYR A 23 -10.09 -4.88 -11.90
CA TYR A 23 -11.48 -5.13 -11.51
C TYR A 23 -12.40 -3.99 -11.95
N TYR A 24 -12.05 -2.73 -11.66
CA TYR A 24 -12.90 -1.59 -12.02
C TYR A 24 -13.02 -1.43 -13.53
N GLN A 25 -11.92 -1.60 -14.26
CA GLN A 25 -11.94 -1.54 -15.72
C GLN A 25 -12.80 -2.67 -16.31
N ALA A 26 -12.75 -3.87 -15.75
CA ALA A 26 -13.60 -4.99 -16.15
C ALA A 26 -15.07 -4.76 -15.80
N TRP A 27 -15.37 -4.24 -14.61
CA TRP A 27 -16.73 -3.86 -14.18
C TRP A 27 -17.33 -2.83 -15.14
N LEU A 28 -16.57 -1.78 -15.45
CA LEU A 28 -17.01 -0.70 -16.33
C LEU A 28 -17.22 -1.20 -17.76
N SER A 29 -16.33 -2.05 -18.26
CA SER A 29 -16.43 -2.63 -19.62
C SER A 29 -17.66 -3.52 -19.83
N LYS A 30 -18.14 -4.22 -18.79
CA LYS A 30 -19.38 -5.05 -18.85
C LYS A 30 -20.64 -4.22 -19.14
N HIS A 31 -20.64 -2.93 -18.83
CA HIS A 31 -21.79 -2.06 -19.08
C HIS A 31 -22.03 -1.81 -20.57
N LYS A 32 -20.99 -1.92 -21.41
CA LYS A 32 -21.13 -1.80 -22.86
C LYS A 32 -22.16 -2.78 -23.44
N THR A 33 -22.22 -4.00 -22.91
CA THR A 33 -23.19 -5.02 -23.38
C THR A 33 -24.58 -4.84 -22.78
N LEU A 34 -24.69 -4.18 -21.63
CA LEU A 34 -25.94 -4.02 -20.88
C LEU A 34 -26.65 -2.70 -21.19
N ILE A 35 -25.90 -1.67 -21.59
CA ILE A 35 -26.41 -0.34 -21.93
C ILE A 35 -26.05 -0.09 -23.40
N PRO A 36 -26.94 -0.43 -24.37
CA PRO A 36 -26.64 -0.33 -25.80
C PRO A 36 -26.21 1.09 -26.24
N GLY A 37 -26.79 2.12 -25.61
CA GLY A 37 -26.48 3.52 -25.88
C GLY A 37 -25.24 4.07 -25.19
N MET A 38 -24.43 3.24 -24.52
CA MET A 38 -23.26 3.73 -23.78
C MET A 38 -22.17 4.27 -24.73
N GLN A 39 -21.94 5.58 -24.65
CA GLN A 39 -20.97 6.30 -25.48
C GLN A 39 -19.60 6.42 -24.81
N ALA A 40 -19.57 6.76 -23.53
CA ALA A 40 -18.37 6.93 -22.72
C ALA A 40 -18.66 6.70 -21.23
N ALA A 41 -17.66 6.35 -20.43
CA ALA A 41 -17.83 6.28 -18.98
C ALA A 41 -16.52 6.43 -18.21
N VAL A 42 -16.62 6.81 -16.95
CA VAL A 42 -15.49 6.94 -16.03
C VAL A 42 -15.90 6.56 -14.61
N LEU A 43 -14.99 5.89 -13.90
CA LEU A 43 -15.12 5.59 -12.47
C LEU A 43 -14.02 6.31 -11.69
N TYR A 44 -14.41 7.00 -10.63
CA TYR A 44 -13.51 7.69 -9.71
C TYR A 44 -13.59 7.08 -8.31
N LEU A 45 -12.45 6.92 -7.63
CA LEU A 45 -12.39 6.67 -6.19
C LEU A 45 -11.79 7.86 -5.44
N PRO A 46 -12.23 8.11 -4.19
CA PRO A 46 -11.59 9.04 -3.29
C PRO A 46 -10.32 8.41 -2.69
N ILE A 47 -9.15 8.80 -3.18
CA ILE A 47 -7.84 8.38 -2.68
C ILE A 47 -7.20 9.59 -2.00
N LYS A 48 -6.94 9.51 -0.68
CA LYS A 48 -6.34 10.61 0.11
C LYS A 48 -7.04 11.96 -0.08
N ALA A 49 -8.39 11.95 -0.13
CA ALA A 49 -9.26 13.10 -0.37
C ALA A 49 -9.22 13.71 -1.80
N GLU A 50 -8.49 13.10 -2.73
CA GLU A 50 -8.56 13.42 -4.15
C GLU A 50 -9.40 12.39 -4.90
N LEU A 51 -10.21 12.85 -5.85
CA LEU A 51 -10.92 11.96 -6.76
C LEU A 51 -9.97 11.54 -7.87
N VAL A 52 -9.59 10.27 -7.88
CA VAL A 52 -8.69 9.69 -8.87
C VAL A 52 -9.49 8.79 -9.82
N PRO A 53 -9.36 8.99 -11.15
CA PRO A 53 -10.00 8.11 -12.13
C PRO A 53 -9.26 6.77 -12.21
N VAL A 54 -9.95 5.68 -11.88
CA VAL A 54 -9.38 4.32 -11.87
C VAL A 54 -9.79 3.48 -13.07
N ALA A 55 -10.89 3.85 -13.75
CA ALA A 55 -11.37 3.15 -14.92
C ALA A 55 -11.99 4.13 -15.91
N ARG A 56 -11.77 3.87 -17.21
CA ARG A 56 -12.22 4.74 -18.30
C ARG A 56 -12.70 3.90 -19.48
N PHE A 57 -13.78 4.33 -20.12
CA PHE A 57 -14.25 3.77 -21.39
C PHE A 57 -14.44 4.87 -22.41
N LYS A 58 -13.78 4.69 -23.56
CA LYS A 58 -13.72 5.64 -24.66
C LYS A 58 -13.41 7.08 -24.21
N PRO A 59 -12.25 7.32 -23.54
CA PRO A 59 -11.84 8.66 -23.13
C PRO A 59 -11.70 9.66 -24.29
N GLU A 60 -11.55 9.16 -25.52
CA GLU A 60 -11.50 9.93 -26.76
C GLU A 60 -12.86 10.46 -27.24
N HIS A 61 -13.98 10.00 -26.65
CA HIS A 61 -15.31 10.41 -27.06
C HIS A 61 -15.61 11.87 -26.67
N THR A 62 -16.32 12.61 -27.52
CA THR A 62 -16.62 14.05 -27.35
C THR A 62 -17.32 14.36 -26.02
N ASN A 63 -18.14 13.43 -25.50
CA ASN A 63 -18.86 13.59 -24.24
C ASN A 63 -18.05 13.23 -22.98
N PHE A 64 -16.85 12.64 -23.11
CA PHE A 64 -16.04 12.24 -21.95
C PHE A 64 -15.58 13.42 -21.08
N PRO A 65 -15.15 14.58 -21.63
CA PRO A 65 -14.85 15.77 -20.82
C PRO A 65 -16.04 16.25 -19.99
N GLU A 66 -17.27 16.21 -20.55
CA GLU A 66 -18.49 16.60 -19.84
C GLU A 66 -18.75 15.70 -18.61
N LEU A 67 -18.42 14.41 -18.68
CA LEU A 67 -18.52 13.49 -17.52
C LEU A 67 -17.54 13.87 -16.40
N ASN A 68 -16.31 14.23 -16.73
CA ASN A 68 -15.32 14.66 -15.73
C ASN A 68 -15.75 15.98 -15.07
N GLN A 69 -16.33 16.90 -15.84
CA GLN A 69 -16.90 18.13 -15.32
C GLN A 69 -18.11 17.85 -14.42
N LEU A 70 -19.02 16.96 -14.83
CA LEU A 70 -20.19 16.57 -14.04
C LEU A 70 -19.79 16.05 -12.65
N ILE A 71 -18.75 15.21 -12.55
CA ILE A 71 -18.21 14.74 -11.27
C ILE A 71 -17.56 15.89 -10.48
N THR A 72 -16.80 16.76 -11.16
CA THR A 72 -16.10 17.87 -10.52
C THR A 72 -17.04 18.91 -9.92
N ASP A 73 -18.15 19.19 -10.60
CA ASP A 73 -19.15 20.14 -10.16
C ASP A 73 -20.02 19.55 -9.03
N ASN A 74 -20.12 18.23 -8.94
CA ASN A 74 -21.00 17.50 -8.02
C ASN A 74 -20.25 16.57 -7.06
N ARG A 75 -19.04 16.95 -6.61
CA ARG A 75 -18.21 16.12 -5.71
C ARG A 75 -18.88 15.73 -4.40
N GLN A 76 -19.89 16.48 -3.97
CA GLN A 76 -20.65 16.24 -2.75
C GLN A 76 -22.02 15.59 -3.00
N ALA A 77 -22.32 15.17 -4.23
CA ALA A 77 -23.59 14.54 -4.54
C ALA A 77 -23.72 13.20 -3.81
N THR A 78 -24.85 13.04 -3.13
CA THR A 78 -25.21 11.82 -2.38
C THR A 78 -26.37 11.05 -3.04
N ALA A 79 -26.92 11.58 -4.14
CA ALA A 79 -27.99 10.96 -4.90
C ALA A 79 -27.62 10.87 -6.39
N PRO A 80 -28.20 9.91 -7.14
CA PRO A 80 -28.01 9.83 -8.59
C PRO A 80 -28.51 11.10 -9.28
N MET A 81 -27.79 11.52 -10.31
CA MET A 81 -28.13 12.70 -11.11
C MET A 81 -28.14 12.36 -12.60
N VAL A 82 -29.01 13.05 -13.32
CA VAL A 82 -29.11 12.99 -14.78
C VAL A 82 -28.99 14.40 -15.31
N THR A 83 -28.16 14.59 -16.33
CA THR A 83 -28.00 15.88 -17.01
C THR A 83 -27.99 15.63 -18.51
N ARG A 84 -28.66 16.49 -19.28
CA ARG A 84 -28.61 16.40 -20.74
C ARG A 84 -27.25 16.90 -21.24
N LEU A 85 -26.59 16.14 -22.09
CA LEU A 85 -25.30 16.49 -22.67
C LEU A 85 -25.50 17.37 -23.91
N ALA A 86 -24.52 18.21 -24.22
CA ALA A 86 -24.66 19.21 -25.28
C ALA A 86 -24.58 18.61 -26.70
N ALA A 87 -23.96 17.44 -26.85
CA ALA A 87 -23.84 16.76 -28.13
C ALA A 87 -25.21 16.20 -28.58
N ILE A 88 -25.82 16.87 -29.55
CA ILE A 88 -27.03 16.41 -30.24
C ILE A 88 -26.61 15.31 -31.21
N SER A 89 -27.14 14.10 -31.02
CA SER A 89 -27.02 13.02 -32.00
C SER A 89 -28.22 13.05 -32.96
N PRO A 90 -28.06 12.70 -34.25
CA PRO A 90 -29.19 12.50 -35.15
C PRO A 90 -30.13 11.35 -34.73
N ASP A 91 -29.65 10.41 -33.91
CA ASP A 91 -30.37 9.16 -33.57
C ASP A 91 -31.00 9.15 -32.15
N GLY A 92 -30.79 10.21 -31.35
CA GLY A 92 -31.33 10.32 -29.99
C GLY A 92 -30.78 11.50 -29.17
N GLU A 93 -31.20 11.60 -27.91
CA GLU A 93 -30.65 12.57 -26.96
C GLU A 93 -29.56 11.91 -26.10
N ALA A 94 -28.46 12.63 -25.88
CA ALA A 94 -27.38 12.19 -25.01
C ALA A 94 -27.58 12.71 -23.58
N PHE A 95 -27.43 11.82 -22.60
CA PHE A 95 -27.51 12.12 -21.17
C PHE A 95 -26.27 11.66 -20.42
N GLY A 96 -25.82 12.48 -19.47
CA GLY A 96 -24.83 12.16 -18.47
C GLY A 96 -25.53 11.65 -17.22
N LEU A 97 -25.22 10.42 -16.84
CA LEU A 97 -25.64 9.82 -15.58
C LEU A 97 -24.49 9.93 -14.61
N LEU A 98 -24.73 10.49 -13.42
CA LEU A 98 -23.79 10.47 -12.31
C LEU A 98 -24.40 9.63 -11.20
N TYR A 99 -23.65 8.64 -10.73
CA TYR A 99 -24.08 7.75 -9.66
C TYR A 99 -23.04 7.73 -8.54
N PRO A 100 -23.34 8.32 -7.37
CA PRO A 100 -22.52 8.13 -6.18
C PRO A 100 -22.73 6.73 -5.61
N VAL A 101 -21.64 5.98 -5.45
CA VAL A 101 -21.62 4.73 -4.68
C VAL A 101 -21.26 5.11 -3.25
N LEU A 102 -22.18 4.88 -2.32
CA LEU A 102 -22.02 5.22 -0.91
C LEU A 102 -21.94 3.96 -0.07
N ASP A 103 -21.23 4.00 1.05
CA ASP A 103 -21.32 2.95 2.06
C ASP A 103 -22.52 3.15 3.00
N THR A 104 -22.70 2.20 3.92
CA THR A 104 -23.77 2.22 4.94
C THR A 104 -23.72 3.43 5.88
N GLN A 105 -22.60 4.16 5.93
CA GLN A 105 -22.42 5.40 6.70
C GLN A 105 -22.54 6.65 5.83
N ASN A 106 -23.03 6.51 4.60
CA ASN A 106 -23.20 7.58 3.63
C ASN A 106 -21.87 8.26 3.25
N GLN A 107 -20.75 7.53 3.36
CA GLN A 107 -19.46 7.97 2.85
C GLN A 107 -19.29 7.54 1.40
N LEU A 108 -18.74 8.44 0.58
CA LEU A 108 -18.48 8.16 -0.82
C LEU A 108 -17.41 7.07 -0.96
N ILE A 109 -17.79 5.99 -1.65
CA ILE A 109 -16.89 4.93 -2.09
C ILE A 109 -16.36 5.24 -3.49
N ALA A 110 -17.25 5.63 -4.41
CA ALA A 110 -16.88 5.91 -5.79
C ALA A 110 -17.90 6.82 -6.48
N PHE A 111 -17.48 7.49 -7.54
CA PHE A 111 -18.39 8.11 -8.52
C PHE A 111 -18.32 7.37 -9.83
N ALA A 112 -19.47 6.91 -10.32
CA ALA A 112 -19.60 6.32 -11.63
C ALA A 112 -20.35 7.30 -12.54
N ALA A 113 -19.72 7.72 -13.65
CA ALA A 113 -20.35 8.59 -14.63
C ALA A 113 -20.41 7.95 -16.01
N PHE A 114 -21.57 8.04 -16.66
CA PHE A 114 -21.85 7.42 -17.95
C PHE A 114 -22.49 8.43 -18.91
N ALA A 115 -21.96 8.53 -20.12
CA ALA A 115 -22.64 9.18 -21.23
C ALA A 115 -23.44 8.12 -21.98
N VAL A 116 -24.76 8.30 -22.04
CA VAL A 116 -25.68 7.37 -22.70
C VAL A 116 -26.53 8.11 -23.73
N GLU A 117 -26.69 7.50 -24.89
CA GLU A 117 -27.63 7.93 -25.91
C GLU A 117 -28.91 7.12 -25.79
N VAL A 118 -30.04 7.80 -25.68
CA VAL A 118 -31.34 7.15 -25.50
C VAL A 118 -32.36 7.80 -26.42
N SER A 119 -33.28 6.97 -26.92
CA SER A 119 -34.39 7.40 -27.78
C SER A 119 -35.71 7.47 -27.00
N SER A 120 -35.74 7.03 -25.73
CA SER A 120 -36.92 7.10 -24.87
C SER A 120 -36.56 7.25 -23.38
N GLN A 121 -37.51 7.78 -22.60
CA GLN A 121 -37.39 7.86 -21.14
C GLN A 121 -37.31 6.47 -20.47
N GLU A 122 -37.90 5.45 -21.09
CA GLU A 122 -37.84 4.08 -20.59
C GLU A 122 -36.40 3.54 -20.65
N GLN A 123 -35.69 3.75 -21.75
CA GLN A 123 -34.29 3.36 -21.90
C GLN A 123 -33.39 4.06 -20.88
N LEU A 124 -33.62 5.35 -20.62
CA LEU A 124 -32.90 6.10 -19.60
C LEU A 124 -33.12 5.52 -18.19
N THR A 125 -34.37 5.18 -17.87
CA THR A 125 -34.74 4.58 -16.58
C THR A 125 -34.13 3.19 -16.42
N GLN A 126 -34.11 2.39 -17.49
CA GLN A 126 -33.44 1.09 -17.50
C GLN A 126 -31.93 1.23 -17.27
N ALA A 127 -31.27 2.19 -17.94
CA ALA A 127 -29.84 2.45 -17.77
C ALA A 127 -29.49 2.84 -16.33
N LEU A 128 -30.29 3.73 -15.71
CA LEU A 128 -30.12 4.11 -14.29
C LEU A 128 -30.34 2.93 -13.35
N THR A 129 -31.36 2.11 -13.59
CA THR A 129 -31.67 0.93 -12.76
C THR A 129 -30.53 -0.10 -12.83
N LEU A 130 -30.01 -0.36 -14.04
CA LEU A 130 -28.86 -1.24 -14.25
C LEU A 130 -27.61 -0.70 -13.55
N LEU A 131 -27.37 0.61 -13.62
CA LEU A 131 -26.25 1.26 -12.93
C LEU A 131 -26.40 1.14 -11.40
N GLN A 132 -27.60 1.34 -10.88
CA GLN A 132 -27.89 1.18 -9.45
C GLN A 132 -27.58 -0.24 -8.96
N TRP A 133 -27.99 -1.27 -9.70
CA TRP A 133 -27.76 -2.66 -9.29
C TRP A 133 -26.29 -3.10 -9.46
N SER A 134 -25.64 -2.67 -10.53
CA SER A 134 -24.24 -3.00 -10.79
C SER A 134 -23.29 -2.30 -9.82
N ALA A 135 -23.62 -1.09 -9.36
CA ALA A 135 -22.84 -0.33 -8.39
C ALA A 135 -22.69 -1.04 -7.04
N ALA A 136 -23.66 -1.89 -6.65
CA ALA A 136 -23.55 -2.73 -5.45
C ALA A 136 -22.32 -3.65 -5.49
N GLY A 137 -21.87 -4.07 -6.68
CA GLY A 137 -20.64 -4.85 -6.82
C GLY A 137 -19.37 -4.07 -6.44
N ILE A 138 -19.36 -2.75 -6.61
CA ILE A 138 -18.25 -1.88 -6.18
C ILE A 138 -18.24 -1.80 -4.65
N GLU A 139 -19.39 -1.58 -4.03
CA GLU A 139 -19.52 -1.52 -2.56
C GLU A 139 -19.01 -2.82 -1.92
N VAL A 140 -19.44 -3.99 -2.41
CA VAL A 140 -19.04 -5.29 -1.85
C VAL A 140 -17.53 -5.51 -1.96
N THR A 141 -16.94 -5.24 -3.13
CA THR A 141 -15.49 -5.40 -3.33
C THR A 141 -14.70 -4.45 -2.42
N GLU A 142 -15.16 -3.21 -2.27
CA GLU A 142 -14.51 -2.24 -1.38
C GLU A 142 -14.62 -2.62 0.09
N GLN A 143 -15.77 -3.16 0.52
CA GLN A 143 -15.94 -3.69 1.87
C GLN A 143 -15.04 -4.89 2.13
N GLN A 144 -14.94 -5.82 1.19
CA GLN A 144 -14.02 -6.97 1.28
C GLN A 144 -12.58 -6.52 1.42
N LEU A 145 -12.15 -5.56 0.59
CA LEU A 145 -10.80 -5.01 0.65
C LEU A 145 -10.51 -4.33 2.00
N ARG A 146 -11.44 -3.53 2.51
CA ARG A 146 -11.32 -2.89 3.84
C ARG A 146 -11.21 -3.95 4.95
N ALA A 147 -12.02 -5.01 4.88
CA ALA A 147 -12.01 -6.10 5.85
C ALA A 147 -10.68 -6.88 5.82
N ASP A 148 -10.18 -7.21 4.63
CA ASP A 148 -8.90 -7.91 4.45
C ASP A 148 -7.74 -7.07 4.97
N LYS A 149 -7.74 -5.76 4.68
CA LYS A 149 -6.72 -4.83 5.20
C LYS A 149 -6.74 -4.79 6.73
N LEU A 150 -7.92 -4.66 7.33
CA LEU A 150 -8.07 -4.63 8.78
C LEU A 150 -7.60 -5.95 9.41
N ALA A 151 -7.97 -7.09 8.83
CA ALA A 151 -7.53 -8.41 9.30
C ALA A 151 -6.01 -8.55 9.25
N ARG A 152 -5.37 -8.13 8.15
CA ARG A 152 -3.90 -8.14 8.01
C ARG A 152 -3.22 -7.21 9.03
N GLU A 153 -3.79 -6.02 9.26
CA GLU A 153 -3.28 -5.10 10.28
C GLU A 153 -3.37 -5.72 11.68
N GLN A 154 -4.53 -6.30 12.04
CA GLN A 154 -4.74 -6.99 13.31
C GLN A 154 -3.77 -8.15 13.51
N GLU A 155 -3.59 -9.01 12.49
CA GLU A 155 -2.62 -10.11 12.53
C GLU A 155 -1.19 -9.58 12.74
N SER A 156 -0.84 -8.50 12.04
CA SER A 156 0.46 -7.85 12.18
C SER A 156 0.69 -7.31 13.60
N TYR A 157 -0.32 -6.70 14.21
CA TYR A 157 -0.24 -6.22 15.60
C TYR A 157 -0.12 -7.38 16.58
N ALA A 158 -0.94 -8.43 16.43
CA ALA A 158 -0.90 -9.61 17.27
C ALA A 158 0.48 -10.27 17.26
N LYS A 159 1.09 -10.43 16.08
CA LYS A 159 2.45 -10.97 15.93
C LYS A 159 3.51 -10.12 16.64
N ARG A 160 3.43 -8.79 16.57
CA ARG A 160 4.36 -7.88 17.26
C ARG A 160 4.23 -7.98 18.79
N VAL A 161 3.00 -8.06 19.29
CA VAL A 161 2.72 -8.23 20.73
C VAL A 161 3.23 -9.58 21.22
N GLU A 162 3.05 -10.65 20.44
CA GLU A 162 3.56 -11.98 20.77
C GLU A 162 5.09 -11.99 20.88
N ILE A 163 5.79 -11.35 19.94
CA ILE A 163 7.25 -11.21 20.01
C ILE A 163 7.67 -10.47 21.28
N LEU A 164 7.00 -9.37 21.62
CA LEU A 164 7.29 -8.61 22.84
C LEU A 164 7.09 -9.47 24.09
N ALA A 165 6.00 -10.24 24.17
CA ALA A 165 5.73 -11.13 25.28
C ALA A 165 6.83 -12.19 25.46
N ARG A 166 7.28 -12.81 24.36
CA ARG A 166 8.38 -13.79 24.36
C ARG A 166 9.69 -13.17 24.85
N VAL A 167 10.03 -11.97 24.39
CA VAL A 167 11.26 -11.25 24.80
C VAL A 167 11.22 -10.88 26.29
N LEU A 168 10.07 -10.42 26.79
CA LEU A 168 9.88 -10.03 28.19
C LEU A 168 9.81 -11.23 29.15
N SER A 169 9.53 -12.44 28.63
CA SER A 169 9.48 -13.67 29.42
C SER A 169 10.86 -14.27 29.71
N GLU A 170 11.91 -13.79 29.04
CA GLU A 170 13.27 -14.25 29.25
C GLU A 170 13.84 -13.78 30.61
N SER A 171 14.62 -14.64 31.25
CA SER A 171 15.06 -14.45 32.64
C SER A 171 16.21 -13.45 32.84
N SER A 172 16.79 -12.94 31.75
CA SER A 172 17.92 -12.00 31.80
C SER A 172 17.96 -11.10 30.58
N TYR A 173 18.57 -9.92 30.73
CA TYR A 173 18.78 -8.98 29.62
C TYR A 173 19.45 -9.62 28.40
N GLY A 174 20.50 -10.43 28.63
CA GLY A 174 21.22 -11.08 27.54
C GLY A 174 20.35 -12.08 26.77
N ALA A 175 19.53 -12.87 27.49
CA ALA A 175 18.59 -13.79 26.89
C ALA A 175 17.48 -13.05 26.12
N SER A 176 16.88 -12.01 26.72
CA SER A 176 15.90 -11.14 26.05
C SER A 176 16.46 -10.51 24.78
N ALA A 177 17.68 -9.99 24.83
CA ALA A 177 18.31 -9.31 23.70
C ALA A 177 18.60 -10.27 22.54
N VAL A 178 19.08 -11.49 22.84
CA VAL A 178 19.25 -12.55 21.82
C VAL A 178 17.89 -12.96 21.25
N ARG A 179 16.88 -13.17 22.10
CA ARG A 179 15.53 -13.52 21.64
C ARG A 179 14.96 -12.45 20.72
N MET A 180 15.12 -11.17 21.09
CA MET A 180 14.64 -10.03 20.32
C MET A 180 15.26 -9.98 18.92
N VAL A 181 16.59 -10.04 18.81
CA VAL A 181 17.24 -10.00 17.49
C VAL A 181 16.85 -11.20 16.62
N THR A 182 16.66 -12.38 17.22
CA THR A 182 16.21 -13.58 16.49
C THR A 182 14.77 -13.45 15.99
N GLU A 183 13.84 -13.04 16.85
CA GLU A 183 12.43 -12.83 16.45
C GLU A 183 12.31 -11.72 15.39
N LEU A 184 13.11 -10.66 15.48
CA LEU A 184 13.14 -9.60 14.46
C LEU A 184 13.72 -10.08 13.13
N ALA A 185 14.73 -10.94 13.14
CA ALA A 185 15.27 -11.53 11.91
C ALA A 185 14.19 -12.34 11.19
N VAL A 186 13.40 -13.13 11.94
CA VAL A 186 12.26 -13.88 11.38
C VAL A 186 11.14 -12.96 10.93
N LEU A 187 10.76 -11.95 11.73
CA LEU A 187 9.66 -11.04 11.42
C LEU A 187 9.92 -10.22 10.15
N LEU A 188 11.17 -9.80 9.95
CA LEU A 188 11.58 -8.93 8.85
C LEU A 188 12.17 -9.73 7.67
N ASN A 189 12.19 -11.06 7.75
CA ASN A 189 12.84 -11.96 6.80
C ASN A 189 14.26 -11.51 6.45
N CYS A 190 15.03 -11.15 7.47
CA CYS A 190 16.41 -10.73 7.34
C CYS A 190 17.33 -11.92 7.64
N ASP A 191 18.37 -12.11 6.84
CA ASP A 191 19.43 -13.09 7.11
C ASP A 191 20.09 -12.87 8.47
N ARG A 192 20.10 -11.62 8.94
CA ARG A 192 20.75 -11.24 10.19
C ARG A 192 20.22 -9.94 10.76
N VAL A 193 19.98 -9.92 12.07
CA VAL A 193 19.73 -8.71 12.85
C VAL A 193 20.79 -8.59 13.94
N SER A 194 21.34 -7.39 14.08
CA SER A 194 22.39 -7.04 15.03
C SER A 194 21.92 -5.96 15.99
N LEU A 195 22.21 -6.15 17.28
CA LEU A 195 21.97 -5.15 18.33
C LEU A 195 23.30 -4.76 18.96
N GLY A 196 23.54 -3.46 19.03
CA GLY A 196 24.74 -2.87 19.63
C GLY A 196 24.40 -1.81 20.67
N GLU A 197 25.41 -1.42 21.42
CA GLU A 197 25.37 -0.26 22.32
C GLU A 197 26.26 0.84 21.79
N TYR A 198 25.91 2.10 22.04
CA TYR A 198 26.77 3.24 21.73
C TYR A 198 27.50 3.68 23.00
N GLN A 199 28.83 3.57 23.04
CA GLN A 199 29.65 3.95 24.18
C GLN A 199 31.00 4.52 23.75
N LYS A 200 31.52 5.51 24.48
CA LYS A 200 32.83 6.14 24.20
C LYS A 200 32.96 6.60 22.73
N LYS A 201 31.89 7.23 22.22
CA LYS A 201 31.77 7.75 20.85
C LYS A 201 31.88 6.68 19.74
N ARG A 202 31.60 5.41 20.05
CA ARG A 202 31.60 4.32 19.06
C ARG A 202 30.56 3.26 19.39
N SER A 203 30.03 2.65 18.35
CA SER A 203 29.12 1.53 18.47
C SER A 203 29.87 0.24 18.76
N ARG A 204 29.27 -0.60 19.60
CA ARG A 204 29.78 -1.93 19.97
C ARG A 204 28.70 -2.96 19.78
N LEU A 205 28.98 -3.95 18.94
CA LEU A 205 28.06 -5.06 18.71
C LEU A 205 27.93 -5.91 19.99
N LYS A 206 26.69 -6.25 20.37
CA LYS A 206 26.39 -7.05 21.56
C LYS A 206 25.69 -8.36 21.25
N HIS A 207 24.67 -8.31 20.41
CA HIS A 207 23.81 -9.45 20.12
C HIS A 207 23.56 -9.60 18.62
N LEU A 208 23.31 -10.84 18.19
CA LEU A 208 23.12 -11.22 16.79
C LEU A 208 22.17 -12.42 16.70
N SER A 209 21.23 -12.41 15.75
CA SER A 209 20.18 -13.44 15.61
C SER A 209 20.69 -14.87 15.38
N HIS A 210 21.84 -15.04 14.70
CA HIS A 210 22.33 -16.36 14.27
C HIS A 210 23.77 -16.72 14.71
N SER A 211 24.32 -16.07 15.73
CA SER A 211 25.71 -16.33 16.16
C SER A 211 25.84 -16.59 17.66
N ALA A 212 25.93 -17.86 18.03
CA ALA A 212 26.39 -18.30 19.34
C ALA A 212 27.91 -18.12 19.55
N GLN A 213 28.69 -17.78 18.51
CA GLN A 213 30.15 -17.65 18.60
C GLN A 213 30.68 -16.47 17.77
N PHE A 214 30.67 -15.29 18.39
CA PHE A 214 31.23 -14.02 17.89
C PHE A 214 32.75 -14.07 17.57
N GLY A 215 33.45 -15.16 17.91
CA GLY A 215 34.91 -15.21 18.01
C GLY A 215 35.71 -15.39 16.70
N LYS A 216 35.08 -15.63 15.54
CA LYS A 216 35.85 -16.05 14.33
C LYS A 216 36.07 -14.98 13.25
N LYS A 217 35.46 -13.78 13.32
CA LYS A 217 35.63 -12.75 12.27
C LYS A 217 35.65 -11.32 12.84
N MET A 218 36.75 -10.92 13.50
CA MET A 218 36.94 -9.57 14.07
C MET A 218 36.70 -8.45 13.04
N ASN A 219 37.06 -8.67 11.78
CA ASN A 219 36.83 -7.70 10.70
C ASN A 219 35.34 -7.49 10.41
N HIS A 220 34.53 -8.54 10.50
CA HIS A 220 33.09 -8.47 10.25
C HIS A 220 32.35 -7.67 11.32
N VAL A 221 32.71 -7.89 12.59
CA VAL A 221 32.18 -7.12 13.72
C VAL A 221 32.49 -5.64 13.55
N ARG A 222 33.72 -5.29 13.15
CA ARG A 222 34.12 -3.90 12.91
C ARG A 222 33.34 -3.24 11.77
N LEU A 223 33.03 -3.98 10.71
CA LEU A 223 32.22 -3.45 9.61
C LEU A 223 30.78 -3.17 10.06
N ILE A 224 30.18 -4.09 10.84
CA ILE A 224 28.85 -3.86 11.44
C ILE A 224 28.89 -2.65 12.37
N GLU A 225 29.90 -2.53 13.23
CA GLU A 225 30.07 -1.39 14.15
C GLU A 225 30.14 -0.05 13.40
N ARG A 226 30.87 0.01 12.29
CA ARG A 226 30.96 1.20 11.42
C ARG A 226 29.62 1.54 10.76
N VAL A 227 28.85 0.55 10.36
CA VAL A 227 27.50 0.75 9.83
C VAL A 227 26.57 1.35 10.89
N MET A 228 26.67 0.89 12.15
CA MET A 228 25.90 1.51 13.24
C MET A 228 26.32 2.97 13.46
N ASP A 229 27.64 3.24 13.46
CA ASP A 229 28.18 4.60 13.60
C ASP A 229 27.68 5.51 12.45
N GLU A 230 27.67 5.03 11.21
CA GLU A 230 27.15 5.78 10.06
C GLU A 230 25.66 6.15 10.20
N CYS A 231 24.83 5.27 10.76
CA CYS A 231 23.42 5.58 11.07
C CYS A 231 23.29 6.60 12.20
N ILE A 232 24.07 6.45 13.28
CA ILE A 232 24.04 7.33 14.45
C ILE A 232 24.52 8.74 14.08
N ASP A 233 25.62 8.84 13.32
CA ASP A 233 26.20 10.10 12.88
C ASP A 233 25.23 10.90 11.98
N GLN A 234 24.37 10.21 11.21
CA GLN A 234 23.34 10.84 10.37
C GLN A 234 21.99 11.06 11.09
N GLY A 235 21.78 10.47 12.27
CA GLY A 235 20.53 10.57 13.02
C GLY A 235 19.30 9.98 12.31
N LYS A 236 19.48 9.11 11.31
CA LYS A 236 18.40 8.50 10.53
C LYS A 236 18.64 7.02 10.25
N ILE A 237 17.56 6.30 9.92
CA ILE A 237 17.65 4.92 9.42
C ILE A 237 18.22 4.99 8.00
N VAL A 238 19.31 4.26 7.74
CA VAL A 238 19.94 4.15 6.43
C VAL A 238 19.59 2.79 5.82
N ARG A 239 19.27 2.76 4.52
CA ARG A 239 18.98 1.54 3.77
C ARG A 239 20.01 1.36 2.66
N PHE A 240 20.37 0.11 2.37
CA PHE A 240 21.34 -0.21 1.33
C PHE A 240 20.98 -1.51 0.60
N PRO A 241 20.98 -1.53 -0.75
CA PRO A 241 21.17 -0.38 -1.65
C PRO A 241 20.05 0.64 -1.45
N ASP A 242 20.33 1.91 -1.75
CA ASP A 242 19.34 2.97 -1.56
C ASP A 242 18.15 2.71 -2.51
N SER A 243 16.96 2.59 -1.93
CA SER A 243 15.73 2.39 -2.69
C SER A 243 15.12 3.72 -3.15
N ASP A 244 15.62 4.84 -2.62
CA ASP A 244 15.06 6.17 -2.85
C ASP A 244 16.06 7.04 -3.59
N ALA A 245 15.72 7.46 -4.81
CA ALA A 245 16.62 8.21 -5.68
C ALA A 245 16.97 9.61 -5.11
N GLU A 246 16.18 10.10 -4.15
CA GLU A 246 16.35 11.41 -3.50
C GLU A 246 17.03 11.30 -2.12
N SER A 247 17.40 10.11 -1.66
CA SER A 247 18.02 9.95 -0.34
C SER A 247 19.47 10.45 -0.35
N GLU A 248 19.70 11.57 0.34
CA GLU A 248 21.05 12.12 0.64
C GLU A 248 21.76 11.33 1.76
N ALA A 249 21.56 10.01 1.87
CA ALA A 249 22.21 9.20 2.90
C ALA A 249 23.67 8.91 2.54
N ILE A 250 24.57 9.07 3.52
CA ILE A 250 25.94 8.57 3.42
C ILE A 250 25.88 7.05 3.65
N ILE A 251 26.33 6.27 2.67
CA ILE A 251 26.21 4.79 2.63
C ILE A 251 27.57 4.09 2.49
N GLN A 252 28.67 4.76 2.85
CA GLN A 252 30.01 4.21 2.68
C GLN A 252 30.25 2.98 3.55
N ALA A 253 29.86 3.02 4.82
CA ALA A 253 30.02 1.86 5.71
C ALA A 253 29.10 0.71 5.28
N HIS A 254 27.87 1.01 4.87
CA HIS A 254 26.92 0.02 4.33
C HIS A 254 27.48 -0.68 3.08
N GLY A 255 28.01 0.09 2.12
CA GLY A 255 28.63 -0.45 0.90
C GLY A 255 29.86 -1.32 1.18
N ASN A 256 30.70 -0.91 2.13
CA ASN A 256 31.85 -1.71 2.57
C ASN A 256 31.41 -3.05 3.21
N LEU A 257 30.36 -3.04 4.04
CA LEU A 257 29.84 -4.24 4.67
C LEU A 257 29.18 -5.19 3.65
N SER A 258 28.44 -4.66 2.66
CA SER A 258 27.85 -5.45 1.57
C SER A 258 28.94 -6.10 0.70
N SER A 259 29.93 -5.32 0.25
CA SER A 259 31.04 -5.80 -0.58
C SER A 259 31.83 -6.93 0.10
N SER A 260 31.98 -6.88 1.43
CA SER A 260 32.68 -7.90 2.21
C SER A 260 31.93 -9.23 2.34
N GLN A 261 30.61 -9.24 2.13
CA GLN A 261 29.75 -10.42 2.26
C GLN A 261 29.43 -11.11 0.91
N GLY A 262 29.79 -10.48 -0.22
CA GLY A 262 29.59 -11.06 -1.56
C GLY A 262 28.11 -11.16 -1.98
N ILE A 263 27.22 -10.42 -1.34
CA ILE A 263 25.76 -10.45 -1.58
C ILE A 263 25.31 -9.05 -2.03
N LEU A 264 24.66 -9.02 -3.19
CA LEU A 264 24.15 -7.81 -3.86
C LEU A 264 22.67 -7.51 -3.57
N ASP A 265 21.96 -8.42 -2.90
CA ASP A 265 20.52 -8.29 -2.70
C ASP A 265 20.18 -7.76 -1.29
N SER A 266 19.55 -6.59 -1.29
CA SER A 266 18.63 -6.04 -0.28
C SER A 266 18.86 -6.42 1.18
N PHE A 267 19.83 -5.80 1.85
CA PHE A 267 19.90 -5.84 3.31
C PHE A 267 19.12 -4.68 3.92
N LEU A 268 17.95 -4.98 4.49
CA LEU A 268 17.36 -4.08 5.48
C LEU A 268 18.13 -4.23 6.80
N PHE A 269 19.18 -3.43 6.98
CA PHE A 269 19.79 -3.27 8.31
C PHE A 269 18.84 -2.47 9.19
N LEU A 270 17.86 -3.13 9.81
CA LEU A 270 17.06 -2.50 10.84
C LEU A 270 17.93 -2.32 12.09
N PHE A 271 18.50 -1.12 12.21
CA PHE A 271 19.15 -0.66 13.42
C PHE A 271 18.11 -0.30 14.47
N ILE A 272 17.95 -1.15 15.47
CA ILE A 272 17.33 -0.75 16.75
C ILE A 272 18.48 -0.41 17.68
N CYS A 273 18.86 0.87 17.73
CA CYS A 273 19.76 1.37 18.75
C CYS A 273 18.95 1.52 20.05
N VAL A 274 19.04 0.55 20.96
CA VAL A 274 18.57 0.75 22.34
C VAL A 274 19.62 1.61 23.03
N ALA A 275 19.46 2.94 22.93
CA ALA A 275 20.19 3.85 23.80
C ALA A 275 19.76 3.54 25.24
N ARG A 276 20.66 2.93 26.02
CA ARG A 276 20.49 2.83 27.46
C ARG A 276 20.60 4.25 28.01
N PHE A 277 19.48 4.95 28.12
CA PHE A 277 19.35 6.06 29.06
C PHE A 277 19.46 5.44 30.47
N MET A 278 20.68 5.25 30.94
CA MET A 278 20.92 5.08 32.37
C MET A 278 21.42 6.40 32.92
N ALA A 279 20.45 7.09 33.52
CA ALA A 279 20.51 7.97 34.68
C ALA A 279 21.34 9.25 34.58
N LEU A 280 20.63 10.37 34.45
CA LEU A 280 20.39 11.26 35.59
C LEU A 280 18.89 11.54 35.69
#